data_AF-A0A5N5TEP8-F1
#
_entry.id   AF-A0A5N5TEP8-F1
#
_cell.length_a   1.000
_cell.length_b   1.000
_cell.length_c   1.000
_cell.angle_alpha   90.00
_cell.angle_beta   90.00
_cell.angle_gamma   90.00
#
_symmetry.space_group_name_H-M   'P 1'
#
loop_
_entity.id
_entity.type
_entity.pdbx_description
1 polymer ?
#
loop_
_entity_poly.entity_id
_entity_poly.type
_entity_poly.pdbx_seq_one_letter_code
_entity_poly.pdbx_strand_id
1 'polypeptide(L)'
;MLHFVLDLEFVQLLLNITGYCFYILGGQYQIGSNKWNSDVWSFDTVTQKWEIHEALPENRRNHMMCVVDSVIYLIGGYGKHRISLTSMDAYDTINS
;
A
#
# COMPACT_ATOMS: atom_id res chain seq x y z
N MET A 1 -20.34 -17.90 34.37
CA MET A 1 -18.94 -17.88 33.89
C MET A 1 -18.95 -18.54 32.53
N LEU A 2 -19.11 -17.76 31.45
CA LEU A 2 -19.06 -18.30 30.08
C LEU A 2 -17.59 -18.51 29.72
N HIS A 3 -17.16 -19.77 29.53
CA HIS A 3 -15.89 -20.08 28.90
C HIS A 3 -16.15 -20.25 27.40
N PHE A 4 -15.77 -19.24 26.61
CA PHE A 4 -15.61 -19.39 25.17
C PHE A 4 -14.35 -20.21 24.94
N VAL A 5 -14.50 -21.48 24.59
CA VAL A 5 -13.40 -22.31 24.09
C VAL A 5 -13.28 -21.97 22.61
N LEU A 6 -12.31 -21.13 22.25
CA LEU A 6 -11.93 -20.96 20.86
C LEU A 6 -11.25 -22.26 20.43
N ASP A 7 -11.88 -22.96 19.49
CA ASP A 7 -11.35 -24.21 18.96
C ASP A 7 -10.00 -24.00 18.28
N LEU A 8 -9.13 -25.00 18.30
CA LEU A 8 -7.75 -24.89 17.80
C LEU A 8 -7.73 -24.54 16.30
N GLU A 9 -8.74 -24.99 15.55
CA GLU A 9 -8.96 -24.63 14.15
C GLU A 9 -9.22 -23.13 13.98
N PHE A 10 -10.01 -22.53 14.86
CA PHE A 10 -10.29 -21.08 14.86
C PHE A 10 -9.04 -20.27 15.19
N VAL A 11 -8.23 -20.74 16.13
CA VAL A 11 -6.95 -20.10 16.48
C VAL A 11 -5.95 -20.18 15.32
N GLN A 12 -5.88 -21.32 14.62
CA GLN A 12 -5.03 -21.47 13.44
C GLN A 12 -5.52 -20.64 12.25
N LEU A 13 -6.84 -20.50 12.07
CA LEU A 13 -7.43 -19.60 11.08
C LEU A 13 -7.11 -18.13 11.38
N LEU A 14 -7.21 -17.71 12.66
CA LEU A 14 -6.82 -16.37 13.11
C LEU A 14 -5.31 -16.10 12.96
N LEU A 15 -4.47 -17.11 13.18
CA LEU A 15 -3.02 -17.03 12.94
C LEU A 15 -2.69 -16.95 11.44
N ASN A 16 -3.44 -17.64 10.57
CA ASN A 16 -3.30 -17.49 9.12
C ASN A 16 -3.77 -16.11 8.61
N ILE A 17 -4.60 -15.39 9.38
CA ILE A 17 -5.03 -14.01 9.07
C ILE A 17 -3.98 -12.96 9.53
N THR A 18 -2.89 -13.37 10.18
CA THR A 18 -1.79 -12.44 10.53
C THR A 18 -0.80 -12.26 9.38
N GLY A 19 -1.31 -11.89 8.20
CA GLY A 19 -0.52 -11.32 7.13
C GLY A 19 -0.75 -9.83 7.05
N TYR A 20 0.33 -9.04 7.08
CA TYR A 20 0.28 -7.63 6.74
C TYR A 20 0.94 -7.46 5.37
N CYS A 21 0.32 -6.69 4.49
CA CYS A 21 0.98 -6.25 3.26
C CYS A 21 1.56 -4.86 3.50
N PHE A 22 2.87 -4.71 3.30
CA PHE A 22 3.48 -3.39 3.21
C PHE A 22 3.37 -2.89 1.79
N TYR A 23 2.91 -1.65 1.62
CA TYR A 23 2.79 -1.06 0.29
C TYR A 23 3.79 0.09 0.10
N ILE A 24 4.38 0.17 -1.09
CA ILE A 24 5.19 1.30 -1.55
C ILE A 24 4.53 1.86 -2.80
N LEU A 25 4.02 3.09 -2.67
CA LEU A 25 3.35 3.80 -3.76
C LEU A 25 4.05 5.15 -3.97
N GLY A 26 4.34 5.47 -5.24
CA GLY A 26 5.01 6.71 -5.61
C GLY A 26 6.45 6.82 -5.11
N GLY A 27 6.97 8.03 -5.12
CA GLY A 27 8.36 8.35 -4.81
C GLY A 27 9.28 8.35 -6.03
N GLN A 28 10.58 8.33 -5.76
CA GLN A 28 11.64 8.34 -6.78
C GLN A 28 12.78 7.42 -6.33
N TYR A 29 13.37 6.67 -7.26
CA TYR A 29 14.44 5.72 -6.94
C TYR A 29 15.71 6.42 -6.45
N GLN A 30 15.99 7.60 -6.98
CA GLN A 30 17.15 8.40 -6.61
C GLN A 30 16.79 9.89 -6.60
N ILE A 31 17.25 10.62 -5.59
CA ILE A 31 17.00 12.06 -5.47
C ILE A 31 17.59 12.81 -6.67
N GLY A 32 16.73 13.54 -7.39
CA GLY A 32 17.15 14.36 -8.54
C GLY A 32 17.35 13.60 -9.85
N SER A 33 17.14 12.28 -9.87
CA SER A 33 17.36 11.43 -11.06
C SER A 33 16.26 11.47 -12.12
N ASN A 34 15.11 12.12 -11.84
CA ASN A 34 13.87 12.01 -12.62
C ASN A 34 13.40 10.56 -12.85
N LYS A 35 13.91 9.58 -12.11
CA LYS A 35 13.43 8.19 -12.13
C LYS A 35 12.35 8.00 -11.08
N TRP A 36 11.10 8.09 -11.52
CA TRP A 36 9.91 7.97 -10.69
C TRP A 36 9.57 6.50 -10.46
N ASN A 37 9.01 6.20 -9.28
CA ASN A 37 8.35 4.92 -9.06
C ASN A 37 6.89 5.08 -9.50
N SER A 38 6.56 4.52 -10.67
CA SER A 38 5.19 4.42 -11.16
C SER A 38 4.45 3.22 -10.59
N ASP A 39 5.19 2.19 -10.21
CA ASP A 39 4.62 0.89 -9.87
C ASP A 39 4.17 0.87 -8.40
N VAL A 40 3.08 0.15 -8.15
CA VAL A 40 2.65 -0.16 -6.78
C VAL A 40 3.30 -1.46 -6.37
N TRP A 41 4.11 -1.41 -5.31
CA TRP A 41 4.74 -2.60 -4.76
C TRP A 41 4.02 -3.02 -3.50
N SER A 42 3.77 -4.31 -3.35
CA SER A 42 3.38 -4.90 -2.06
C SER A 42 4.40 -5.92 -1.60
N PHE A 43 4.60 -6.01 -0.28
CA PHE A 43 5.34 -7.08 0.36
C PHE A 43 4.42 -7.83 1.31
N ASP A 44 4.15 -9.09 1.01
CA ASP A 44 3.39 -9.99 1.87
C ASP A 44 4.32 -10.55 2.97
N THR A 45 4.00 -10.25 4.24
CA THR A 45 4.80 -10.72 5.38
C THR A 45 4.74 -12.21 5.64
N VAL A 46 3.71 -12.90 5.16
CA VAL A 46 3.53 -14.35 5.31
C VAL A 46 4.39 -15.08 4.30
N THR A 47 4.26 -14.72 3.02
CA THR A 47 5.01 -15.39 1.94
C THR A 47 6.43 -14.84 1.75
N GLN A 48 6.72 -13.67 2.34
CA GLN A 48 7.98 -12.92 2.21
C GLN A 48 8.33 -12.61 0.75
N LYS A 49 7.32 -12.27 -0.04
CA LYS A 49 7.46 -11.98 -1.47
C LYS A 49 7.03 -10.56 -1.77
N TRP A 50 7.76 -9.99 -2.73
CA TRP A 50 7.38 -8.75 -3.38
C TRP A 50 6.48 -9.05 -4.57
N GLU A 51 5.43 -8.26 -4.72
CA GLU A 51 4.54 -8.27 -5.88
C GLU A 51 4.46 -6.85 -6.46
N ILE A 52 4.28 -6.79 -7.77
CA ILE A 52 4.11 -5.55 -8.54
C ILE A 52 2.68 -5.52 -9.03
N HIS A 53 1.99 -4.42 -8.77
CA HIS A 53 0.61 -4.17 -9.16
C HIS A 53 0.52 -3.07 -10.23
N GLU A 54 -0.69 -2.73 -10.64
CA GLU A 54 -0.93 -1.67 -11.61
C GLU A 54 -0.29 -0.34 -11.17
N ALA A 55 0.27 0.37 -12.15
CA ALA A 55 0.92 1.64 -11.91
C ALA A 55 -0.07 2.72 -11.45
N LEU A 56 0.43 3.65 -10.63
CA LEU A 56 -0.30 4.85 -10.26
C LEU A 56 -0.69 5.66 -11.51
N PRO A 57 -1.90 6.25 -11.56
CA PRO A 57 -2.31 7.14 -12.65
C PRO A 57 -1.36 8.33 -12.82
N GLU A 58 -0.86 8.87 -11.71
CA GLU A 58 0.08 9.98 -11.69
C GLU A 58 1.29 9.69 -10.78
N ASN A 59 2.48 9.82 -11.34
CA ASN A 59 3.72 9.75 -10.58
C ASN A 59 3.80 10.92 -9.58
N ARG A 60 3.96 10.62 -8.29
CA ARG A 60 4.01 11.62 -7.21
C ARG A 60 5.04 11.29 -6.15
N ARG A 61 5.67 12.30 -5.56
CA ARG A 61 6.62 12.19 -4.42
C ARG A 61 6.29 13.21 -3.33
N ASN A 62 6.80 12.99 -2.12
CA ASN A 62 6.52 13.83 -0.95
C ASN A 62 5.00 14.06 -0.73
N HIS A 63 4.18 13.06 -1.05
CA HIS A 63 2.75 13.06 -0.81
C HIS A 63 2.48 12.49 0.59
N MET A 64 1.27 12.69 1.11
CA MET A 64 0.82 12.01 2.32
C MET A 64 0.06 10.74 1.94
N MET A 65 0.10 9.73 2.80
CA MET A 65 -0.68 8.51 2.66
C MET A 65 -1.57 8.30 3.88
N CYS A 66 -2.81 7.87 3.64
CA CYS A 66 -3.68 7.33 4.69
C CYS A 66 -4.47 6.13 4.16
N VAL A 67 -5.00 5.33 5.08
CA VAL A 67 -5.80 4.15 4.76
C VAL A 67 -7.20 4.34 5.35
N VAL A 68 -8.22 4.11 4.54
CA VAL A 68 -9.62 3.99 4.99
C VAL A 68 -10.17 2.69 4.41
N ASP A 69 -10.59 1.78 5.29
CA ASP A 69 -10.98 0.41 4.93
C ASP A 69 -9.88 -0.31 4.11
N SER A 70 -10.18 -0.73 2.88
CA SER A 70 -9.24 -1.37 1.95
C SER A 70 -8.59 -0.40 0.96
N VAL A 71 -8.75 0.91 1.16
CA VAL A 71 -8.29 1.91 0.18
C VAL A 71 -7.14 2.73 0.74
N ILE A 72 -6.04 2.76 0.01
CA ILE A 72 -4.87 3.62 0.25
C ILE A 72 -5.06 4.91 -0.53
N TYR A 73 -5.11 6.04 0.17
CA TYR A 73 -5.21 7.36 -0.44
C TYR A 73 -3.86 8.05 -0.48
N LEU A 74 -3.48 8.59 -1.64
CA LEU A 74 -2.30 9.41 -1.84
C LEU A 74 -2.72 10.86 -2.03
N ILE A 75 -2.38 11.72 -1.08
CA ILE A 75 -2.86 13.11 -1.04
C ILE A 75 -1.73 14.07 -1.40
N GLY A 76 -1.92 14.81 -2.48
CA GLY A 76 -1.05 15.89 -2.92
C GLY A 76 0.36 15.44 -3.28
N GLY A 77 1.35 16.24 -2.87
CA GLY A 77 2.77 16.03 -3.17
C GLY A 77 3.23 16.80 -4.41
N TYR A 78 4.25 16.25 -5.08
CA TYR A 78 4.84 16.85 -6.28
C TYR A 78 4.95 15.83 -7.39
N GLY A 79 4.48 16.21 -8.58
CA GLY A 79 4.67 15.48 -9.82
C GLY A 79 5.94 15.91 -10.56
N LYS A 80 5.96 15.64 -11.87
CA LYS A 80 7.08 16.04 -12.76
C LYS A 80 7.36 17.53 -12.67
N HIS A 81 8.63 17.90 -12.86
CA HIS A 81 9.09 19.30 -12.82
C HIS A 81 8.80 20.05 -11.50
N ARG A 82 8.58 19.34 -10.40
CA ARG A 82 8.21 19.90 -9.09
C ARG A 82 6.88 20.68 -9.10
N ILE A 83 5.99 20.33 -10.03
CA ILE A 83 4.63 20.85 -10.03
C ILE A 83 3.90 20.27 -8.82
N SER A 84 3.32 21.14 -8.00
CA SER A 84 2.55 20.73 -6.82
C SER A 84 1.24 20.11 -7.27
N LEU A 85 0.89 18.97 -6.68
CA LEU A 85 -0.35 18.27 -6.93
C LEU A 85 -1.37 18.66 -5.85
N THR A 86 -2.54 19.09 -6.30
CA THR A 86 -3.74 19.22 -5.46
C THR A 86 -4.67 18.01 -5.60
N SER A 87 -4.28 17.04 -6.44
CA SER A 87 -5.00 15.79 -6.69
C SER A 87 -4.80 14.79 -5.55
N MET A 88 -5.81 13.92 -5.39
CA MET A 88 -5.77 12.74 -4.53
C MET A 88 -6.02 11.51 -5.40
N ASP A 89 -5.15 10.50 -5.25
CA ASP A 89 -5.35 9.19 -5.87
C ASP A 89 -5.79 8.18 -4.81
N ALA A 90 -6.49 7.13 -5.25
CA ALA A 90 -6.96 6.04 -4.40
C ALA A 90 -6.56 4.70 -5.03
N TYR A 91 -6.05 3.79 -4.22
CA TYR A 91 -5.67 2.45 -4.61
C TYR A 91 -6.40 1.44 -3.71
N ASP A 92 -7.30 0.64 -4.30
CA ASP A 92 -8.06 -0.41 -3.59
C ASP A 92 -7.22 -1.69 -3.50
N THR A 93 -6.88 -2.11 -2.28
CA THR A 93 -6.01 -3.28 -2.06
C THR A 93 -6.71 -4.63 -2.29
N ILE A 94 -8.02 -4.64 -2.53
CA ILE A 94 -8.81 -5.84 -2.78
C ILE A 94 -9.16 -5.97 -4.27
N ASN A 95 -9.46 -4.85 -4.93
CA ASN A 95 -10.01 -4.84 -6.29
C ASN A 95 -9.07 -4.25 -7.37
N SER A 96 -7.81 -3.95 -7.03
CA SER A 96 -6.81 -3.43 -7.97
C SER A 96 -6.42 -4.43 -9.05
#